data_AF-A0A1V6D2Z0-F1
#
_entry.id   AF-A0A1V6D2Z0-F1
#
_cell.length_a   1.000
_cell.length_b   1.000
_cell.length_c   1.000
_cell.angle_alpha   90.00
_cell.angle_beta   90.00
_cell.angle_gamma   90.00
#
_symmetry.space_group_name_H-M   'P 1'
#
loop_
_entity.id
_entity.type
_entity.pdbx_description
1 polymer ?
#
loop_
_entity_poly.entity_id
_entity_poly.type
_entity_poly.pdbx_seq_one_letter_code
_entity_poly.pdbx_strand_id
1 'polypeptide(L)'
;MLRELIVLTLGFIAVFVLVGCEEGSSAPVAAKPAVPAPAAGTPSAPVPTVGVGPFSKPGFVTFLNKNVLTVFRVESKDLPKFRQSGDMAKGVIRPAAGPEGLSLKAPDGETLQDYLMTDRQFIVRHVDGRLWVFRNGCAEFGQYVRDGELAKNVTRVGAGPNGMTLKAPDTGTLDLYVATVKK
;
A
#
# COMPACT_ATOMS: atom_id res chain seq x y z
N MET A 1 -53.07 -28.10 -22.29
CA MET A 1 -53.56 -29.07 -23.29
C MET A 1 -54.34 -28.27 -24.33
N LEU A 2 -53.91 -28.32 -25.61
CA LEU A 2 -54.62 -27.82 -26.81
C LEU A 2 -54.79 -26.28 -26.93
N ARG A 3 -54.61 -25.60 -28.07
CA ARG A 3 -53.97 -25.80 -29.38
C ARG A 3 -54.12 -24.43 -30.09
N GLU A 4 -53.06 -23.96 -30.75
CA GLU A 4 -53.05 -23.33 -32.10
C GLU A 4 -54.06 -22.21 -32.45
N LEU A 5 -53.58 -21.01 -32.85
CA LEU A 5 -53.74 -20.51 -34.23
C LEU A 5 -52.93 -19.23 -34.52
N ILE A 6 -52.30 -19.27 -35.70
CA ILE A 6 -51.51 -18.30 -36.44
C ILE A 6 -52.37 -17.14 -36.97
N VAL A 7 -51.88 -15.88 -36.93
CA VAL A 7 -52.20 -14.86 -37.95
C VAL A 7 -50.98 -13.98 -38.27
N LEU A 8 -50.58 -14.06 -39.53
CA LEU A 8 -49.68 -13.20 -40.30
C LEU A 8 -50.15 -11.74 -40.35
N THR A 9 -49.26 -10.77 -40.18
CA THR A 9 -49.31 -9.44 -40.83
C THR A 9 -47.86 -8.95 -41.02
N LEU A 10 -47.25 -9.22 -42.17
CA LEU A 10 -47.06 -8.28 -43.27
C LEU A 10 -46.73 -6.82 -42.87
N GLY A 11 -45.47 -6.44 -43.13
CA GLY A 11 -45.19 -5.26 -43.94
C GLY A 11 -44.86 -3.97 -43.20
N PHE A 12 -43.56 -3.68 -43.07
CA PHE A 12 -43.09 -2.36 -43.49
C PHE A 12 -41.68 -2.46 -44.06
N ILE A 13 -41.62 -2.25 -45.36
CA ILE A 13 -40.44 -2.13 -46.20
C ILE A 13 -39.88 -0.72 -45.98
N ALA A 14 -38.63 -0.60 -45.54
CA ALA A 14 -37.84 0.61 -45.70
C ALA A 14 -36.56 0.24 -46.46
N VAL A 15 -36.66 0.38 -47.79
CA VAL A 15 -35.55 0.38 -48.73
C VAL A 15 -34.74 1.66 -48.48
N PHE A 16 -33.49 1.51 -48.05
CA PHE A 16 -32.46 2.52 -48.24
C PHE A 16 -31.36 1.89 -49.09
N VAL A 17 -31.39 2.20 -50.39
CA VAL A 17 -30.30 1.96 -51.34
C VAL A 17 -29.62 3.30 -51.55
N LEU A 18 -28.29 3.33 -51.37
CA LEU A 18 -27.28 4.01 -52.19
C LEU A 18 -25.92 3.77 -51.51
N VAL A 19 -25.15 2.77 -51.96
CA VAL A 19 -24.05 2.87 -52.97
C VAL A 19 -22.73 3.30 -52.34
N GLY A 20 -21.71 2.44 -52.43
CA GLY A 20 -20.31 2.85 -52.33
C GLY A 20 -19.28 1.78 -51.91
N CYS A 21 -18.77 1.03 -52.90
CA CYS A 21 -17.46 0.35 -53.00
C CYS A 21 -17.10 -0.89 -52.15
N GLU A 22 -17.12 -2.05 -52.84
CA GLU A 22 -16.07 -3.09 -52.89
C GLU A 22 -14.64 -2.50 -52.83
N GLU A 23 -13.57 -3.16 -52.39
CA GLU A 23 -13.17 -4.57 -52.32
C GLU A 23 -11.89 -4.62 -51.46
N GLY A 24 -11.57 -5.76 -50.84
CA GLY A 24 -10.18 -6.00 -50.41
C GLY A 24 -10.01 -6.71 -49.07
N SER A 25 -10.25 -8.03 -49.11
CA SER A 25 -9.79 -9.02 -48.14
C SER A 25 -8.30 -8.87 -47.79
N SER A 26 -7.96 -8.81 -46.49
CA SER A 26 -6.90 -9.62 -45.83
C SER A 26 -6.60 -9.09 -44.41
N ALA A 27 -6.84 -9.94 -43.40
CA ALA A 27 -6.15 -9.85 -42.11
C ALA A 27 -4.71 -10.43 -42.25
N PRO A 28 -3.75 -10.22 -41.32
CA PRO A 28 -3.87 -9.64 -39.98
C PRO A 28 -2.97 -8.42 -39.71
N VAL A 29 -3.43 -7.55 -38.82
CA VAL A 29 -2.71 -6.37 -38.31
C VAL A 29 -1.59 -6.82 -37.38
N ALA A 30 -0.35 -6.75 -37.88
CA ALA A 30 0.85 -6.63 -37.07
C ALA A 30 1.09 -5.16 -36.69
N ALA A 31 1.77 -4.97 -35.56
CA ALA A 31 2.25 -3.71 -34.96
C ALA A 31 1.19 -2.85 -34.26
N LYS A 32 1.04 -3.08 -32.95
CA LYS A 32 0.46 -2.13 -32.00
C LYS A 32 1.36 -0.88 -31.90
N PRO A 33 0.88 0.33 -32.24
CA PRO A 33 1.59 1.57 -31.96
C PRO A 33 1.64 1.84 -30.46
N ALA A 34 2.76 2.41 -30.01
CA ALA A 34 2.97 2.88 -28.64
C ALA A 34 1.83 3.81 -28.19
N VAL A 35 1.17 3.44 -27.10
CA VAL A 35 0.22 4.31 -26.41
C VAL A 35 1.03 5.30 -25.55
N PRO A 36 0.74 6.62 -25.64
CA PRO A 36 1.46 7.64 -24.90
C PRO A 36 1.21 7.52 -23.39
N ALA A 37 2.19 7.94 -22.60
CA ALA A 37 2.11 8.06 -21.15
C ALA A 37 0.82 8.81 -20.73
N PRO A 38 0.02 8.29 -19.78
CA PRO A 38 -1.10 9.04 -19.27
C PRO A 38 -0.58 10.17 -18.38
N ALA A 39 -1.00 11.37 -18.77
CA ALA A 39 -0.84 12.62 -18.07
C ALA A 39 -1.41 12.57 -16.64
N ALA A 40 -0.86 13.47 -15.82
CA ALA A 40 -1.31 13.80 -14.47
C ALA A 40 -2.84 13.88 -14.35
N GLY A 41 -3.38 13.22 -13.32
CA GLY A 41 -4.80 13.27 -13.00
C GLY A 41 -5.16 12.66 -11.64
N THR A 42 -5.52 13.55 -10.72
CA THR A 42 -6.34 13.37 -9.50
C THR A 42 -5.59 13.27 -8.16
N PRO A 43 -6.03 14.01 -7.11
CA PRO A 43 -5.31 14.13 -5.84
C PRO A 43 -5.21 12.79 -5.13
N SER A 44 -3.98 12.32 -4.91
CA SER A 44 -3.69 11.20 -4.02
C SER A 44 -4.24 11.55 -2.63
N ALA A 45 -5.10 10.67 -2.11
CA ALA A 45 -5.65 10.79 -0.75
C ALA A 45 -4.54 11.13 0.26
N PRO A 46 -4.81 11.99 1.25
CA PRO A 46 -3.79 12.44 2.19
C PRO A 46 -3.14 11.25 2.88
N VAL A 47 -1.83 11.10 2.66
CA VAL A 47 -0.99 10.16 3.40
C VAL A 47 -1.13 10.51 4.89
N PRO A 48 -1.40 9.54 5.78
CA PRO A 48 -1.64 9.82 7.19
C PRO A 48 -0.39 10.48 7.80
N THR A 49 -0.46 11.79 7.98
CA THR A 49 0.51 12.55 8.75
C THR A 49 0.10 12.43 10.21
N VAL A 50 0.77 11.55 10.96
CA VAL A 50 0.57 11.45 12.41
C VAL A 50 1.89 11.58 13.15
N GLY A 51 1.95 12.66 13.95
CA GLY A 51 2.87 12.85 15.06
C GLY A 51 3.66 14.17 15.00
N VAL A 52 3.20 15.17 15.76
CA VAL A 52 4.04 16.32 16.17
C VAL A 52 4.55 15.98 17.57
N GLY A 53 5.77 15.45 17.66
CA GLY A 53 6.39 15.06 18.92
C GLY A 53 7.77 14.44 18.72
N PRO A 54 8.60 14.36 19.77
CA PRO A 54 9.98 13.87 19.66
C PRO A 54 10.07 12.41 19.20
N PHE A 55 9.04 11.60 19.48
CA PHE A 55 8.98 10.16 19.19
C PHE A 55 8.15 9.81 17.96
N SER A 56 7.73 10.81 17.20
CA SER A 56 6.90 10.61 16.02
C SER A 56 7.70 9.98 14.87
N LYS A 57 7.13 8.92 14.30
CA LYS A 57 7.66 8.20 13.14
C LYS A 57 6.54 7.97 12.13
N PRO A 58 6.80 8.07 10.83
CA PRO A 58 5.76 7.94 9.81
C PRO A 58 5.14 6.55 9.84
N GLY A 59 3.82 6.49 9.66
CA GLY A 59 3.05 5.24 9.76
C GLY A 59 2.73 4.80 11.20
N PHE A 60 3.08 5.58 12.22
CA PHE A 60 2.77 5.28 13.63
C PHE A 60 2.05 6.41 14.36
N VAL A 61 1.28 6.02 15.38
CA VAL A 61 0.70 6.90 16.39
C VAL A 61 1.29 6.53 17.74
N THR A 62 1.82 7.51 18.46
CA THR A 62 2.49 7.29 19.74
C THR A 62 1.80 8.05 20.87
N PHE A 63 1.68 7.41 22.03
CA PHE A 63 1.15 7.99 23.27
C PHE A 63 2.17 7.78 24.38
N LEU A 64 2.65 8.87 24.99
CA LEU A 64 3.58 8.80 26.12
C LEU A 64 2.80 8.87 27.43
N ASN A 65 2.98 7.89 28.31
CA ASN A 65 2.45 7.91 29.67
C ASN A 65 3.57 7.53 30.65
N LYS A 66 3.96 8.48 31.50
CA LYS A 66 5.12 8.36 32.40
C LYS A 66 6.38 7.95 31.61
N ASN A 67 6.80 6.69 31.73
CA ASN A 67 7.98 6.13 31.06
C ASN A 67 7.63 5.07 29.99
N VAL A 68 6.35 5.00 29.59
CA VAL A 68 5.87 4.02 28.62
C VAL A 68 5.40 4.74 27.37
N LEU A 69 6.07 4.48 26.25
CA LEU A 69 5.66 4.91 24.93
C LEU A 69 4.78 3.81 24.31
N THR A 70 3.49 4.08 24.24
CA THR A 70 2.55 3.20 23.56
C THR A 70 2.53 3.53 22.07
N VAL A 71 2.71 2.52 21.23
CA VAL A 71 2.89 2.66 19.78
C VAL A 71 1.82 1.85 19.06
N PHE A 72 1.16 2.48 18.09
CA PHE A 72 0.24 1.84 17.16
C PHE A 72 0.65 2.14 15.73
N ARG A 73 0.41 1.20 14.81
CA ARG A 73 0.37 1.54 13.39
C ARG A 73 -0.87 2.41 13.10
N VAL A 74 -0.78 3.35 12.16
CA VAL A 74 -1.88 4.29 11.82
C VAL A 74 -3.15 3.58 11.36
N GLU A 75 -3.02 2.41 10.74
CA GLU A 75 -4.12 1.59 10.25
C GLU A 75 -4.55 0.48 11.23
N SER A 76 -4.05 0.50 12.47
CA SER A 76 -4.41 -0.51 13.47
C SER A 76 -5.90 -0.47 13.84
N LYS A 77 -6.55 -1.64 13.84
CA LYS A 77 -7.94 -1.81 14.30
C LYS A 77 -8.12 -1.58 15.81
N ASP A 78 -7.02 -1.62 16.57
CA ASP A 78 -7.04 -1.44 18.02
C ASP A 78 -6.84 0.02 18.45
N LEU A 79 -6.32 0.87 17.55
CA LEU A 79 -6.12 2.29 17.82
C LEU A 79 -7.43 3.03 18.18
N PRO A 80 -8.56 2.84 17.48
CA PRO A 80 -9.81 3.50 17.87
C PRO A 80 -10.30 3.09 19.26
N LYS A 81 -10.16 1.80 19.61
CA LYS A 81 -10.57 1.29 20.93
C LYS A 81 -9.71 1.90 22.03
N PHE A 82 -8.39 1.92 21.82
CA PHE A 82 -7.46 2.52 22.76
C PHE A 82 -7.73 4.01 22.98
N ARG A 83 -8.09 4.77 21.93
CA ARG A 83 -8.48 6.18 22.07
C ARG A 83 -9.73 6.39 22.92
N GLN A 84 -10.63 5.41 22.96
CA GLN A 84 -11.86 5.48 23.75
C GLN A 84 -11.64 5.05 25.20
N SER A 85 -10.94 3.93 25.43
CA SER A 85 -10.76 3.34 26.77
C SER A 85 -9.52 3.85 27.51
N GLY A 86 -8.51 4.32 26.78
CA GLY A 86 -7.17 4.58 27.31
C GLY A 86 -6.35 3.32 27.62
N ASP A 87 -6.88 2.13 27.31
CA ASP A 87 -6.24 0.85 27.63
C ASP A 87 -6.30 -0.16 26.47
N MET A 88 -5.26 -0.98 26.36
CA MET A 88 -5.17 -2.05 25.38
C MET A 88 -5.49 -3.39 26.04
N ALA A 89 -6.52 -4.07 25.54
CA ALA A 89 -6.95 -5.39 26.04
C ALA A 89 -5.84 -6.46 25.98
N LYS A 90 -4.95 -6.37 24.99
CA LYS A 90 -3.73 -7.18 24.87
C LYS A 90 -2.60 -6.29 24.36
N GLY A 91 -1.38 -6.54 24.81
CA GLY A 91 -0.22 -5.83 24.30
C GLY A 91 1.09 -6.47 24.71
N VAL A 92 2.11 -6.20 23.91
CA VAL A 92 3.50 -6.59 24.16
C VAL A 92 4.23 -5.37 24.73
N ILE A 93 5.03 -5.61 25.77
CA ILE A 93 5.92 -4.59 26.36
C ILE A 93 7.36 -5.01 26.11
N ARG A 94 8.18 -4.08 25.60
CA ARG A 94 9.64 -4.21 25.56
C ARG A 94 10.25 -3.16 26.50
N PRO A 95 10.67 -3.55 27.71
CA PRO A 95 11.25 -2.64 28.68
C PRO A 95 12.52 -1.98 28.15
N ALA A 96 12.67 -0.67 28.36
CA ALA A 96 13.86 0.12 28.01
C ALA A 96 14.35 0.01 26.54
N ALA A 97 13.50 -0.45 25.62
CA ALA A 97 13.86 -0.62 24.21
C ALA A 97 13.60 0.64 23.36
N GLY A 98 12.89 1.61 23.91
CA GLY A 98 12.48 2.83 23.22
C GLY A 98 13.55 3.92 23.22
N PRO A 99 13.30 5.01 22.48
CA PRO A 99 14.16 6.20 22.56
C PRO A 99 14.25 6.67 24.01
N GLU A 100 15.43 7.16 24.41
CA GLU A 100 15.69 7.68 25.77
C GLU A 100 15.48 6.64 26.90
N GLY A 101 15.52 5.34 26.58
CA GLY A 101 15.32 4.28 27.58
C GLY A 101 13.85 4.09 27.98
N LEU A 102 12.91 4.65 27.19
CA LEU A 102 11.48 4.43 27.39
C LEU A 102 11.11 2.96 27.21
N SER A 103 10.16 2.47 28.01
CA SER A 103 9.53 1.18 27.74
C SER A 103 8.57 1.31 26.57
N LEU A 104 8.65 0.41 25.59
CA LEU A 104 7.71 0.40 24.47
C LEU A 104 6.55 -0.55 24.76
N LYS A 105 5.33 -0.12 24.44
CA LYS A 105 4.12 -0.96 24.48
C LYS A 105 3.41 -0.90 23.14
N ALA A 106 2.94 -2.02 22.60
CA ALA A 106 2.14 -2.04 21.36
C ALA A 106 1.15 -3.22 21.36
N PRO A 107 0.20 -3.29 20.41
CA PRO A 107 -0.71 -4.44 20.28
C PRO A 107 0.03 -5.77 20.08
N ASP A 108 1.17 -5.75 19.38
CA ASP A 108 1.95 -6.93 19.00
C ASP A 108 3.47 -6.60 18.88
N GLY A 109 4.28 -7.64 18.83
CA GLY A 109 5.74 -7.52 18.76
C GLY A 109 6.25 -7.02 17.40
N GLU A 110 5.51 -7.22 16.32
CA GLU A 110 5.87 -6.76 14.98
C GLU A 110 5.74 -5.24 14.87
N THR A 111 4.68 -4.67 15.44
CA THR A 111 4.48 -3.23 15.54
C THR A 111 5.65 -2.56 16.29
N LEU A 112 6.12 -3.18 17.38
CA LEU A 112 7.32 -2.70 18.09
C LEU A 112 8.58 -2.79 17.22
N GLN A 113 8.76 -3.92 16.55
CA GLN A 113 9.92 -4.15 15.70
C GLN A 113 9.98 -3.14 14.55
N ASP A 114 8.85 -2.91 13.88
CA ASP A 114 8.74 -1.93 12.81
C ASP A 114 9.04 -0.53 13.33
N TYR A 115 8.44 -0.14 14.46
CA TYR A 115 8.69 1.18 15.03
C TYR A 115 10.17 1.41 15.32
N LEU A 116 10.87 0.39 15.84
CA LEU A 116 12.31 0.46 16.10
C LEU A 116 13.13 0.56 14.81
N MET A 117 12.76 -0.16 13.76
CA MET A 117 13.43 -0.18 12.45
C MET A 117 13.07 1.01 11.54
N THR A 118 12.03 1.77 11.92
CA THR A 118 11.57 2.95 11.19
C THR A 118 12.48 4.14 11.48
N ASP A 119 12.96 4.78 10.43
CA ASP A 119 13.54 6.12 10.50
C ASP A 119 12.50 7.15 10.01
N ARG A 120 12.65 8.43 10.39
CA ARG A 120 11.70 9.50 10.01
C ARG A 120 11.53 9.65 8.49
N GLN A 121 12.53 9.25 7.71
CA GLN A 121 12.50 9.35 6.24
C GLN A 121 11.79 8.18 5.56
N PHE A 122 11.51 7.09 6.28
CA PHE A 122 10.99 5.85 5.71
C PHE A 122 9.77 5.33 6.46
N ILE A 123 8.89 4.64 5.77
CA ILE A 123 7.86 3.79 6.37
C ILE A 123 8.32 2.35 6.18
N VAL A 124 8.31 1.54 7.25
CA VAL A 124 8.68 0.12 7.17
C VAL A 124 7.53 -0.79 7.57
N ARG A 125 7.52 -2.00 6.99
CA ARG A 125 6.58 -3.07 7.31
C ARG A 125 7.32 -4.40 7.36
N HIS A 126 7.35 -5.03 8.53
CA HIS A 126 7.83 -6.39 8.67
C HIS A 126 6.70 -7.36 8.33
N VAL A 127 6.94 -8.21 7.33
CA VAL A 127 6.02 -9.27 6.89
C VAL A 127 6.85 -10.50 6.53
N ASP A 128 6.55 -11.64 7.15
CA ASP A 128 7.18 -12.94 6.86
C ASP A 128 8.72 -12.93 6.87
N GLY A 129 9.32 -12.25 7.85
CA GLY A 129 10.79 -12.15 7.96
C GLY A 129 11.43 -11.19 6.97
N ARG A 130 10.63 -10.43 6.20
CA ARG A 130 11.09 -9.46 5.21
C ARG A 130 10.68 -8.05 5.65
N LEU A 131 11.59 -7.11 5.46
CA LEU A 131 11.34 -5.72 5.76
C LEU A 131 11.03 -4.97 4.47
N TRP A 132 9.77 -4.61 4.30
CA TRP A 132 9.35 -3.69 3.26
C TRP A 132 9.70 -2.26 3.68
N VAL A 133 10.30 -1.50 2.75
CA VAL A 133 10.79 -0.15 2.97
C VAL A 133 10.22 0.77 1.91
N PHE A 134 9.62 1.86 2.36
CA PHE A 134 9.02 2.89 1.53
C PHE A 134 9.57 4.24 1.96
N ARG A 135 9.71 5.18 1.03
CA ARG A 135 9.96 6.58 1.41
C ARG A 135 8.70 7.15 2.04
N ASN A 136 8.87 7.99 3.06
CA ASN A 136 7.73 8.68 3.66
C ASN A 136 6.99 9.51 2.59
N GLY A 137 5.67 9.39 2.53
CA GLY A 137 4.83 10.12 1.57
C GLY A 137 4.75 9.53 0.16
N CYS A 138 5.35 8.36 -0.11
CA CYS A 138 5.31 7.76 -1.45
C CYS A 138 3.95 7.09 -1.75
N ALA A 139 3.53 7.09 -3.02
CA ALA A 139 2.23 6.56 -3.45
C ALA A 139 2.18 5.02 -3.38
N GLU A 140 3.34 4.38 -3.52
CA GLU A 140 3.52 2.92 -3.51
C GLU A 140 3.17 2.33 -2.15
N PHE A 141 3.40 3.06 -1.05
CA PHE A 141 2.96 2.60 0.26
C PHE A 141 1.42 2.45 0.31
N GLY A 142 0.68 3.37 -0.32
CA GLY A 142 -0.77 3.26 -0.42
C GLY A 142 -1.23 2.07 -1.27
N GLN A 143 -0.47 1.70 -2.31
CA GLN A 143 -0.73 0.48 -3.09
C GLN A 143 -0.46 -0.77 -2.24
N TYR A 144 0.69 -0.80 -1.58
CA TYR A 144 1.06 -1.89 -0.68
C TYR A 144 0.05 -2.13 0.45
N VAL A 145 -0.48 -1.07 1.06
CA VAL A 145 -1.49 -1.20 2.12
C VAL A 145 -2.79 -1.84 1.59
N ARG A 146 -3.15 -1.61 0.32
CA ARG A 146 -4.33 -2.21 -0.30
C ARG A 146 -4.09 -3.67 -0.73
N ASP A 147 -2.97 -3.91 -1.39
CA ASP A 147 -2.74 -5.15 -2.13
C ASP A 147 -1.87 -6.14 -1.34
N GLY A 148 -1.18 -5.69 -0.28
CA GLY A 148 -0.24 -6.46 0.53
C GLY A 148 1.14 -6.67 -0.13
N GLU A 149 1.26 -6.37 -1.42
CA GLU A 149 2.48 -6.47 -2.21
C GLU A 149 2.50 -5.40 -3.31
N LEU A 150 3.68 -5.13 -3.87
CA LEU A 150 3.83 -4.29 -5.07
C LEU A 150 4.04 -5.15 -6.32
N ALA A 151 3.33 -4.81 -7.40
CA ALA A 151 3.52 -5.43 -8.71
C ALA A 151 4.96 -5.31 -9.22
N LYS A 152 5.64 -4.19 -8.92
CA LYS A 152 7.07 -3.99 -9.16
C LYS A 152 7.76 -3.68 -7.85
N ASN A 153 8.73 -4.51 -7.50
CA ASN A 153 9.59 -4.30 -6.33
C ASN A 153 11.00 -4.79 -6.61
N VAL A 154 11.94 -4.28 -5.82
CA VAL A 154 13.31 -4.78 -5.73
C VAL A 154 13.49 -5.50 -4.40
N THR A 155 14.29 -6.56 -4.41
CA THR A 155 14.62 -7.34 -3.21
C THR A 155 16.13 -7.38 -3.01
N ARG A 156 16.59 -7.17 -1.78
CA ARG A 156 17.99 -7.37 -1.36
C ARG A 156 18.06 -8.27 -0.14
N VAL A 157 18.60 -9.46 -0.33
CA VAL A 157 18.75 -10.47 0.73
C VAL A 157 19.92 -10.06 1.64
N GLY A 158 19.74 -10.17 2.96
CA GLY A 158 20.81 -9.94 3.94
C GLY A 158 21.21 -8.47 4.15
N ALA A 159 20.58 -7.52 3.45
CA ALA A 159 20.99 -6.12 3.47
C ALA A 159 20.34 -5.31 4.60
N GLY A 160 19.34 -5.85 5.28
CA GLY A 160 18.58 -5.18 6.33
C GLY A 160 19.19 -5.32 7.73
N PRO A 161 18.61 -4.63 8.72
CA PRO A 161 18.98 -4.80 10.12
C PRO A 161 18.92 -6.28 10.52
N ASN A 162 19.90 -6.74 11.29
CA ASN A 162 20.05 -8.15 11.69
C ASN A 162 20.10 -9.16 10.52
N GLY A 163 20.54 -8.73 9.32
CA GLY A 163 20.62 -9.60 8.14
C GLY A 163 19.27 -9.88 7.48
N MET A 164 18.24 -9.06 7.75
CA MET A 164 16.92 -9.22 7.14
C MET A 164 16.95 -8.99 5.62
N THR A 165 16.00 -9.63 4.92
CA THR A 165 15.74 -9.35 3.51
C THR A 165 14.94 -8.05 3.38
N LEU A 166 15.41 -7.13 2.55
CA LEU A 166 14.73 -5.88 2.26
C LEU A 166 13.92 -5.98 0.97
N LYS A 167 12.71 -5.40 0.95
CA LYS A 167 11.91 -5.16 -0.25
C LYS A 167 11.55 -3.68 -0.35
N ALA A 168 11.56 -3.10 -1.55
CA ALA A 168 11.16 -1.71 -1.78
C ALA A 168 10.63 -1.50 -3.21
N PRO A 169 10.01 -0.34 -3.51
CA PRO A 169 9.59 -0.01 -4.88
C PRO A 169 10.76 0.07 -5.89
N ASP A 170 11.91 0.55 -5.44
CA ASP A 170 13.08 0.84 -6.28
C ASP A 170 14.40 0.70 -5.52
N THR A 171 15.49 0.52 -6.28
CA THR A 171 16.85 0.32 -5.74
C THR A 171 17.33 1.51 -4.92
N GLY A 172 17.01 2.75 -5.35
CA GLY A 172 17.45 3.95 -4.68
C GLY A 172 16.83 4.10 -3.28
N THR A 173 15.60 3.65 -3.09
CA THR A 173 14.96 3.57 -1.76
C THR A 173 15.71 2.61 -0.82
N LEU A 174 16.16 1.44 -1.33
CA LEU A 174 16.98 0.52 -0.52
C LEU A 174 18.35 1.10 -0.19
N ASP A 175 19.02 1.74 -1.15
CA ASP A 175 20.34 2.35 -0.92
C ASP A 175 20.28 3.40 0.19
N LEU A 176 19.31 4.31 0.11
CA LEU A 176 19.13 5.35 1.13
C LEU A 176 18.79 4.75 2.50
N TYR A 177 17.93 3.74 2.56
CA TYR A 177 17.57 3.10 3.82
C TYR A 177 18.78 2.43 4.48
N VAL A 178 19.53 1.62 3.71
CA VAL A 178 20.73 0.94 4.20
C VAL A 178 21.77 1.93 4.70
N ALA A 179 22.00 3.03 3.97
CA ALA A 179 22.91 4.09 4.39
C ALA A 179 22.47 4.78 5.70
N THR A 180 21.15 4.85 5.95
CA THR A 180 20.59 5.47 7.15
C THR A 180 20.75 4.58 8.38
N VAL A 181 20.53 3.26 8.24
CA VAL A 181 20.49 2.32 9.38
C VAL A 181 21.85 1.73 9.75
N LYS A 182 22.85 1.76 8.86
CA LYS A 182 24.21 1.23 9.12
C LYS A 182 25.13 2.17 9.92
N LYS A 183 24.58 3.02 10.77
CA LYS A 183 25.39 3.93 11.61
C LYS A 183 26.04 3.20 12.79
#